data_AF-A0A938K692-F1
#
_entry.id   AF-A0A938K692-F1
#
_cell.length_a   1.000
_cell.length_b   1.000
_cell.length_c   1.000
_cell.angle_alpha   90.00
_cell.angle_beta   90.00
_cell.angle_gamma   90.00
#
_symmetry.space_group_name_H-M   'P 1'
#
loop_
_entity.id
_entity.type
_entity.pdbx_description
1 polymer ?
#
loop_
_entity_poly.entity_id
_entity_poly.type
_entity_poly.pdbx_seq_one_letter_code
_entity_poly.pdbx_strand_id
1 'polypeptide(L)'
;MITTYGFSIATTNKYLRQPAIDAVLKWLNEVHPLEKRTNTTPIKLRNSQNDPIFRLEVLEQDPDQAAARGTTITLMVQKKALDFDLRRTLQPTKAMVLPRRTIDRPEKRLAQLASEIVDLFKNHDASELVRPEIWIAKDEVDGQRLAAFAEAPSRRLPIVVETTIGKSQEITGAALAKELAGIAHVVQVRSNAAEVAFNEFYGARKISAGWVTVFWPGGIKPENFFQQDADELGKQLIAASVGALANLSLALSKKTVAQEQVPSKDLSHEV
;
A
#
# COMPACT_ATOMS: atom_id res chain seq x y z
N MET A 1 5.91 15.41 12.24
CA MET A 1 5.73 14.82 10.90
C MET A 1 4.80 13.62 11.04
N ILE A 2 3.72 13.58 10.25
CA ILE A 2 2.72 12.50 10.27
C ILE A 2 2.74 11.84 8.90
N THR A 3 2.75 10.51 8.81
CA THR A 3 2.57 9.79 7.54
C THR A 3 1.08 9.77 7.20
N THR A 4 0.72 10.30 6.04
CA THR A 4 -0.68 10.42 5.59
C THR A 4 -1.08 9.33 4.60
N TYR A 5 -0.09 8.79 3.89
CA TYR A 5 -0.23 7.65 2.97
C TYR A 5 1.08 6.87 2.94
N GLY A 6 1.00 5.56 2.78
CA GLY A 6 2.18 4.77 2.47
C GLY A 6 1.85 3.35 2.07
N PHE A 7 2.71 2.78 1.23
CA PHE A 7 2.73 1.36 0.92
C PHE A 7 4.17 0.89 0.73
N SER A 8 4.42 -0.37 1.04
CA SER A 8 5.72 -1.01 0.81
C SER A 8 5.52 -2.41 0.24
N ILE A 9 6.31 -2.72 -0.79
CA ILE A 9 6.20 -3.94 -1.55
C ILE A 9 7.60 -4.43 -1.94
N ALA A 10 7.81 -5.75 -1.91
CA ALA A 10 9.14 -6.34 -2.11
C ALA A 10 9.07 -7.50 -3.10
N THR A 11 9.90 -7.48 -4.15
CA THR A 11 9.98 -8.56 -5.13
C THR A 11 11.33 -9.27 -5.05
N THR A 12 11.37 -10.57 -5.32
CA THR A 12 12.64 -11.31 -5.42
C THR A 12 13.37 -11.02 -6.74
N ASN A 13 12.67 -10.43 -7.73
CA ASN A 13 13.25 -10.09 -9.01
C ASN A 13 13.96 -8.73 -8.98
N LYS A 14 15.25 -8.75 -8.65
CA LYS A 14 16.11 -7.55 -8.57
C LYS A 14 16.32 -6.84 -9.91
N TYR A 15 16.09 -7.50 -11.04
CA TYR A 15 16.24 -6.89 -12.37
C TYR A 15 15.16 -5.84 -12.65
N LEU A 16 14.07 -5.83 -11.88
CA LEU A 16 13.02 -4.81 -11.97
C LEU A 16 13.43 -3.45 -11.39
N ARG A 17 14.65 -3.31 -10.83
CA ARG A 17 15.13 -2.04 -10.24
C ARG A 17 15.09 -0.90 -11.25
N GLN A 18 15.65 -1.09 -12.44
CA GLN A 18 15.70 -0.01 -13.43
C GLN A 18 14.30 0.34 -13.97
N PRO A 19 13.46 -0.62 -14.39
CA PRO A 19 12.07 -0.33 -14.75
C PRO A 19 11.28 0.42 -13.66
N ALA A 20 11.49 0.08 -12.39
CA ALA A 20 10.82 0.75 -11.28
C ALA A 20 11.36 2.18 -11.05
N ILE A 21 12.66 2.40 -11.22
CA ILE A 21 13.25 3.75 -11.23
C ILE A 21 12.66 4.58 -12.38
N ASP A 22 12.55 3.99 -13.58
CA ASP A 22 12.01 4.68 -14.75
C ASP A 22 10.55 5.09 -14.54
N ALA A 23 9.74 4.24 -13.91
CA ALA A 23 8.37 4.57 -13.51
C ALA A 23 8.32 5.76 -12.52
N VAL A 24 9.21 5.78 -11.52
CA VAL A 24 9.30 6.89 -10.55
C VAL A 24 9.74 8.19 -11.22
N LEU A 25 10.73 8.14 -12.12
CA LEU A 25 11.22 9.31 -12.84
C LEU A 25 10.18 9.85 -13.83
N LYS A 26 9.43 8.97 -14.49
CA LYS A 26 8.28 9.33 -15.32
C LYS A 26 7.23 10.06 -14.49
N TRP A 27 6.80 9.49 -13.36
CA TRP A 27 5.87 10.15 -12.43
C TRP A 27 6.39 11.52 -11.98
N LEU A 28 7.67 11.62 -11.59
CA LEU A 28 8.28 12.87 -11.18
C LEU A 28 8.22 13.92 -12.30
N ASN A 29 8.51 13.55 -13.55
CA ASN A 29 8.45 14.48 -14.67
C ASN A 29 7.02 14.90 -15.03
N GLU A 30 6.02 14.07 -14.78
CA GLU A 30 4.61 14.42 -14.99
C GLU A 30 4.08 15.38 -13.92
N VAL A 31 4.45 15.16 -12.65
CA VAL A 31 4.01 16.00 -11.51
C VAL A 31 4.86 17.27 -11.39
N HIS A 32 6.17 17.13 -11.50
CA HIS A 32 7.15 18.22 -11.42
C HIS A 32 8.07 18.21 -12.66
N PRO A 33 7.57 18.66 -13.82
CA PRO A 33 8.38 18.82 -15.02
C PRO A 33 9.61 19.67 -14.74
N LEU A 34 10.76 19.32 -15.32
CA LEU A 34 12.04 19.99 -15.06
C LEU A 34 11.95 21.52 -15.24
N GLU A 35 11.23 21.96 -16.27
CA GLU A 35 11.02 23.38 -16.59
C GLU A 35 10.23 24.16 -15.52
N LYS A 36 9.42 23.46 -14.72
CA LYS A 36 8.55 24.03 -13.69
C LYS A 36 9.13 23.88 -12.27
N ARG A 37 10.30 23.27 -12.13
CA ARG A 37 10.96 23.10 -10.82
C ARG A 37 11.53 24.44 -10.38
N THR A 38 10.89 25.02 -9.37
CA THR A 38 11.35 26.24 -8.71
C THR A 38 12.00 25.89 -7.37
N ASN A 39 12.74 26.84 -6.79
CA ASN A 39 13.32 26.68 -5.44
C ASN A 39 12.26 26.49 -4.34
N THR A 40 10.98 26.70 -4.64
CA THR A 40 9.85 26.53 -3.70
C THR A 40 9.38 25.08 -3.57
N THR A 41 9.83 24.18 -4.46
CA THR A 41 9.55 22.74 -4.38
C THR A 41 10.87 21.97 -4.36
N PRO A 42 11.51 21.82 -3.18
CA PRO A 42 12.75 21.07 -3.07
C PRO A 42 12.57 19.63 -3.55
N ILE A 43 13.41 19.22 -4.52
CA ILE A 43 13.48 17.85 -5.03
C ILE A 43 14.91 17.36 -4.80
N LYS A 44 15.06 16.27 -4.06
CA LYS A 44 16.35 15.60 -3.84
C LYS A 44 16.29 14.21 -4.46
N LEU A 45 17.26 13.93 -5.33
CA LEU A 45 17.41 12.65 -5.99
C LEU A 45 18.75 12.04 -5.62
N ARG A 46 18.72 10.89 -4.95
CA ARG A 46 19.85 10.00 -4.76
C ARG A 46 19.72 8.86 -5.77
N ASN A 47 20.50 8.92 -6.83
CA ASN A 47 20.57 7.86 -7.82
C ASN A 47 22.01 7.72 -8.30
N SER A 48 22.61 6.56 -8.03
CA SER A 48 23.92 6.19 -8.56
C SER A 48 23.91 4.72 -8.95
N GLN A 49 24.66 4.37 -10.00
CA GLN A 49 24.72 3.01 -10.53
C GLN A 49 25.28 2.01 -9.50
N ASN A 50 26.21 2.47 -8.65
CA ASN A 50 26.85 1.64 -7.62
C ASN A 50 26.14 1.73 -6.26
N ASP A 51 25.05 2.50 -6.17
CA ASP A 51 24.33 2.69 -4.92
C ASP A 51 23.16 1.69 -4.85
N PRO A 52 23.13 0.80 -3.83
CA PRO A 52 22.01 -0.11 -3.63
C PRO A 52 20.71 0.62 -3.32
N ILE A 53 20.77 1.91 -3.00
CA ILE A 53 19.63 2.77 -2.66
C ILE A 53 19.40 3.77 -3.78
N PHE A 54 18.19 3.76 -4.34
CA PHE A 54 17.61 4.89 -5.03
C PHE A 54 16.64 5.59 -4.10
N ARG A 55 16.70 6.91 -4.01
CA ARG A 55 15.74 7.69 -3.23
C ARG A 55 15.37 8.99 -3.93
N LEU A 56 14.08 9.26 -3.98
CA LEU A 56 13.50 10.53 -4.39
C LEU A 56 12.75 11.13 -3.21
N GLU A 57 13.05 12.39 -2.90
CA GLU A 57 12.34 13.20 -1.92
C GLU A 57 11.81 14.45 -2.62
N VAL A 58 10.51 14.70 -2.49
CA VAL A 58 9.84 15.90 -2.99
C VAL A 58 9.17 16.57 -1.79
N LEU A 59 9.37 17.88 -1.63
CA LEU A 59 8.71 18.67 -0.60
C LEU A 59 7.89 19.78 -1.24
N GLU A 60 6.61 19.83 -0.92
CA GLU A 60 5.65 20.77 -1.46
C GLU A 60 4.97 21.54 -0.33
N GLN A 61 4.46 22.74 -0.61
CA GLN A 61 3.55 23.41 0.32
C GLN A 61 2.17 22.75 0.20
N ASP A 62 1.55 22.43 1.32
CA ASP A 62 0.19 21.92 1.33
C ASP A 62 -0.79 23.03 0.89
N PRO A 63 -1.68 22.78 -0.08
CA PRO A 63 -2.57 23.82 -0.60
C PRO A 63 -3.65 24.23 0.41
N ASP A 64 -4.01 23.34 1.33
CA ASP A 64 -5.19 23.50 2.19
C ASP A 64 -4.82 23.94 3.61
N GLN A 65 -3.54 23.87 3.99
CA GLN A 65 -3.09 24.17 5.35
C GLN A 65 -1.65 24.67 5.43
N ALA A 66 -1.29 25.27 6.57
CA ALA A 66 0.06 25.72 6.88
C ALA A 66 1.00 24.53 7.22
N ALA A 67 1.19 23.64 6.27
CA ALA A 67 2.06 22.47 6.35
C ALA A 67 2.82 22.28 5.04
N ALA A 68 3.90 21.53 5.11
CA ALA A 68 4.61 21.02 3.97
C ALA A 68 4.25 19.54 3.80
N ARG A 69 4.02 19.14 2.56
CA ARG A 69 3.73 17.78 2.15
C ARG A 69 4.98 17.16 1.54
N GLY A 70 5.49 16.12 2.17
CA GLY A 70 6.64 15.37 1.69
C GLY A 70 6.18 14.12 0.94
N THR A 71 6.78 13.84 -0.21
CA THR A 71 6.68 12.53 -0.87
C THR A 71 8.07 11.93 -0.90
N THR A 72 8.23 10.77 -0.27
CA THR A 72 9.49 10.01 -0.25
C THR A 72 9.26 8.67 -0.93
N ILE A 73 10.08 8.38 -1.95
CA ILE A 73 10.09 7.10 -2.64
C ILE A 73 11.50 6.52 -2.49
N THR A 74 11.59 5.32 -1.95
CA THR A 74 12.85 4.59 -1.80
C THR A 74 12.75 3.26 -2.53
N LEU A 75 13.72 2.99 -3.39
CA LEU A 75 14.00 1.64 -3.86
C LEU A 75 15.31 1.17 -3.25
N MET A 76 15.31 -0.03 -2.68
CA MET A 76 16.50 -0.60 -2.06
C MET A 76 16.67 -2.04 -2.48
N VAL A 77 17.88 -2.38 -2.92
CA VAL A 77 18.26 -3.78 -3.14
C VAL A 77 18.77 -4.33 -1.80
N GLN A 78 18.00 -5.21 -1.16
CA GLN A 78 18.40 -5.88 0.08
C GLN A 78 18.57 -7.37 -0.16
N LYS A 79 19.80 -7.89 0.01
CA LYS A 79 20.13 -9.33 -0.09
C LYS A 79 19.58 -9.98 -1.39
N LYS A 80 18.38 -10.57 -1.31
CA LYS A 80 17.71 -11.34 -2.37
C LYS A 80 16.44 -10.66 -2.91
N ALA A 81 16.10 -9.47 -2.44
CA ALA A 81 14.90 -8.75 -2.84
C ALA A 81 15.21 -7.32 -3.28
N LEU A 82 14.28 -6.76 -4.04
CA LEU A 82 14.14 -5.35 -4.32
C LEU A 82 12.92 -4.85 -3.56
N ASP A 83 13.14 -3.95 -2.63
CA ASP A 83 12.10 -3.29 -1.85
C ASP A 83 11.75 -1.95 -2.49
N PHE A 84 10.46 -1.68 -2.58
CA PHE A 84 9.90 -0.38 -2.93
C PHE A 84 9.10 0.13 -1.72
N ASP A 85 9.39 1.33 -1.27
CA ASP A 85 8.68 2.02 -0.20
C ASP A 85 8.30 3.42 -0.68
N LEU A 86 7.04 3.76 -0.52
CA LEU A 86 6.51 5.07 -0.87
C LEU A 86 5.72 5.61 0.31
N ARG A 87 6.03 6.84 0.70
CA ARG A 87 5.41 7.53 1.83
C ARG A 87 5.06 8.95 1.47
N ARG A 88 3.86 9.38 1.84
CA ARG A 88 3.53 10.79 1.98
C ARG A 88 3.53 11.17 3.45
N THR A 89 4.13 12.32 3.73
CA THR A 89 4.16 12.89 5.06
C THR A 89 3.62 14.31 5.04
N LEU A 90 3.08 14.72 6.18
CA LEU A 90 2.66 16.07 6.44
C LEU A 90 3.48 16.62 7.62
N GLN A 91 4.10 17.77 7.41
CA GLN A 91 4.95 18.44 8.40
C GLN A 91 4.43 19.86 8.63
N PRO A 92 4.12 20.27 9.89
CA PRO A 92 3.74 21.65 10.16
C PRO A 92 4.88 22.60 9.78
N THR A 93 4.58 23.71 9.09
CA THR A 93 5.58 24.73 8.73
C THR A 93 5.65 25.87 9.75
N LYS A 94 4.69 25.94 10.67
CA LYS A 94 4.65 26.85 11.82
C LYS A 94 4.42 26.06 13.12
N ALA A 95 4.51 26.71 14.28
CA ALA A 95 4.19 26.14 15.59
C ALA A 95 2.67 25.86 15.76
N MET A 96 2.09 25.12 14.84
CA MET A 96 0.67 24.75 14.82
C MET A 96 0.55 23.25 15.01
N VAL A 97 -0.41 22.84 15.85
CA VAL A 97 -0.74 21.43 16.04
C VAL A 97 -1.59 20.99 14.85
N LEU A 98 -1.09 20.02 14.06
CA LEU A 98 -1.90 19.41 13.00
C LEU A 98 -2.98 18.50 13.60
N PRO A 99 -4.18 18.42 12.99
CA PRO A 99 -5.20 17.46 13.38
C PRO A 99 -4.64 16.02 13.34
N ARG A 100 -4.94 15.21 14.37
CA ARG A 100 -4.45 13.82 14.52
C ARG A 100 -4.86 12.89 13.36
N ARG A 101 -5.94 13.18 12.63
CA ARG A 101 -6.45 12.37 11.52
C ARG A 101 -6.31 13.14 10.21
N THR A 102 -5.10 13.13 9.64
CA THR A 102 -4.82 13.58 8.27
C THR A 102 -4.46 12.37 7.43
N ILE A 103 -5.40 11.42 7.32
CA ILE A 103 -5.27 10.33 6.34
C ILE A 103 -6.03 10.79 5.11
N ASP A 104 -5.27 11.05 4.06
CA ASP A 104 -5.79 11.53 2.79
C ASP A 104 -5.68 10.43 1.75
N ARG A 105 -6.66 10.39 0.85
CA ARG A 105 -6.58 9.54 -0.33
C ARG A 105 -5.41 10.02 -1.20
N PRO A 106 -4.60 9.10 -1.76
CA PRO A 106 -3.49 9.50 -2.62
C PRO A 106 -4.04 10.23 -3.85
N GLU A 107 -3.32 11.25 -4.30
CA GLU A 107 -3.64 11.90 -5.56
C GLU A 107 -3.56 10.91 -6.73
N LYS A 108 -4.36 11.14 -7.77
CA LYS A 108 -4.51 10.22 -8.90
C LYS A 108 -3.19 9.76 -9.52
N ARG A 109 -2.22 10.65 -9.69
CA ARG A 109 -0.92 10.34 -10.30
C ARG A 109 -0.06 9.46 -9.39
N LEU A 110 -0.13 9.66 -8.08
CA LEU A 110 0.57 8.83 -7.10
C LEU A 110 -0.05 7.44 -7.00
N ALA A 111 -1.39 7.34 -7.01
CA ALA A 111 -2.10 6.07 -7.07
C ALA A 111 -1.77 5.29 -8.35
N GLN A 112 -1.62 5.99 -9.48
CA GLN A 112 -1.19 5.39 -10.74
C GLN A 112 0.25 4.85 -10.65
N LEU A 113 1.19 5.58 -10.05
CA LEU A 113 2.54 5.07 -9.80
C LEU A 113 2.50 3.81 -8.91
N ALA A 114 1.72 3.83 -7.83
CA ALA A 114 1.56 2.66 -6.96
C ALA A 114 1.05 1.43 -7.75
N SER A 115 0.05 1.64 -8.60
CA SER A 115 -0.50 0.60 -9.48
C SER A 115 0.56 0.06 -10.45
N GLU A 116 1.32 0.92 -11.13
CA GLU A 116 2.38 0.52 -12.05
C GLU A 116 3.47 -0.33 -11.36
N ILE A 117 3.82 0.01 -10.12
CA ILE A 117 4.81 -0.74 -9.34
C ILE A 117 4.26 -2.11 -8.91
N VAL A 118 3.00 -2.18 -8.50
CA VAL A 118 2.33 -3.45 -8.15
C VAL A 118 2.30 -4.40 -9.36
N ASP A 119 1.90 -3.89 -10.52
CA ASP A 119 1.87 -4.65 -11.77
C ASP A 119 3.26 -5.09 -12.25
N LEU A 120 4.26 -4.23 -12.03
CA LEU A 120 5.65 -4.54 -12.37
C LEU A 120 6.20 -5.67 -11.48
N PHE A 121 5.94 -5.62 -10.17
CA PHE A 121 6.52 -6.54 -9.20
C PHE A 121 5.83 -7.90 -9.18
N LYS A 122 4.54 -7.94 -9.56
CA LYS A 122 3.72 -9.16 -9.62
C LYS A 122 3.80 -10.00 -8.35
N ASN A 123 3.69 -9.33 -7.21
CA ASN A 123 3.77 -10.00 -5.92
C ASN A 123 2.51 -10.80 -5.63
N HIS A 124 2.70 -11.89 -4.91
CA HIS A 124 1.60 -12.69 -4.38
C HIS A 124 1.38 -12.40 -2.91
N ASP A 125 0.11 -12.32 -2.53
CA ASP A 125 -0.36 -12.35 -1.16
C ASP A 125 -1.04 -13.70 -0.91
N ALA A 126 -0.46 -14.51 -0.04
CA ALA A 126 -0.69 -15.96 -0.04
C ALA A 126 -0.51 -16.57 -1.44
N SER A 127 -1.58 -17.08 -2.06
CA SER A 127 -1.57 -17.60 -3.43
C SER A 127 -2.06 -16.60 -4.48
N GLU A 128 -2.66 -15.48 -4.07
CA GLU A 128 -3.32 -14.55 -4.97
C GLU A 128 -2.39 -13.42 -5.41
N LEU A 129 -2.44 -13.08 -6.70
CA LEU A 129 -1.66 -11.97 -7.24
C LEU A 129 -2.23 -10.65 -6.70
N VAL A 130 -1.37 -9.80 -6.16
CA VAL A 130 -1.73 -8.43 -5.80
C VAL A 130 -1.86 -7.62 -7.09
N ARG A 131 -3.03 -7.01 -7.30
CA ARG A 131 -3.39 -6.29 -8.53
C ARG A 131 -4.00 -4.92 -8.20
N PRO A 132 -3.84 -3.91 -9.08
CA PRO A 132 -4.53 -2.63 -8.95
C PRO A 132 -5.96 -2.67 -9.51
N GLU A 133 -6.38 -3.77 -10.14
CA GLU A 133 -7.75 -3.96 -10.60
C GLU A 133 -8.66 -4.64 -9.58
N ILE A 134 -9.97 -4.46 -9.81
CA ILE A 134 -11.01 -5.19 -9.09
C ILE A 134 -11.00 -6.65 -9.56
N TRP A 135 -10.94 -7.58 -8.62
CA TRP A 135 -11.27 -8.97 -8.88
C TRP A 135 -12.79 -9.13 -8.96
N ILE A 136 -13.30 -9.53 -10.13
CA ILE A 136 -14.71 -9.85 -10.31
C ILE A 136 -14.94 -11.34 -10.06
N ALA A 137 -15.67 -11.66 -8.99
CA ALA A 137 -16.15 -13.02 -8.71
C ALA A 137 -17.54 -13.22 -9.35
N LYS A 138 -17.64 -14.16 -10.29
CA LYS A 138 -18.83 -14.32 -11.15
C LYS A 138 -19.46 -15.70 -11.12
N ASP A 139 -18.83 -16.70 -10.51
CA ASP A 139 -19.35 -18.06 -10.44
C ASP A 139 -19.04 -18.74 -9.09
N GLU A 140 -19.52 -19.97 -8.93
CA GLU A 140 -19.33 -20.77 -7.72
C GLU A 140 -17.85 -20.98 -7.39
N VAL A 141 -17.01 -21.22 -8.41
CA VAL A 141 -15.57 -21.46 -8.25
C VAL A 141 -14.87 -20.20 -7.75
N ASP A 142 -15.20 -19.04 -8.30
CA ASP A 142 -14.69 -17.76 -7.81
C ASP A 142 -15.12 -17.50 -6.36
N GLY A 143 -16.37 -17.82 -6.00
CA GLY A 143 -16.88 -17.69 -4.63
C GLY A 143 -16.11 -18.56 -3.63
N GLN A 144 -15.88 -19.83 -3.97
CA GLN A 144 -15.08 -20.77 -3.16
C GLN A 144 -13.63 -20.30 -3.04
N ARG A 145 -13.03 -19.87 -4.16
CA ARG A 145 -11.65 -19.34 -4.18
C ARG A 145 -11.50 -18.11 -3.30
N LEU A 146 -12.47 -17.19 -3.35
CA LEU A 146 -12.48 -15.99 -2.52
C LEU A 146 -12.59 -16.33 -1.03
N ALA A 147 -13.44 -17.28 -0.66
CA ALA A 147 -13.56 -17.73 0.73
C ALA A 147 -12.26 -18.37 1.25
N ALA A 148 -11.67 -19.27 0.46
CA ALA A 148 -10.39 -19.88 0.79
C ALA A 148 -9.27 -18.84 0.93
N PHE A 149 -9.26 -17.83 0.06
CA PHE A 149 -8.29 -16.73 0.15
C PHE A 149 -8.52 -15.84 1.38
N ALA A 150 -9.77 -15.56 1.74
CA ALA A 150 -10.10 -14.78 2.94
C ALA A 150 -9.57 -15.42 4.23
N GLU A 151 -9.61 -16.76 4.31
CA GLU A 151 -9.08 -17.53 5.44
C GLU A 151 -7.59 -17.87 5.34
N ALA A 152 -6.89 -17.51 4.26
CA ALA A 152 -5.50 -17.88 4.07
C ALA A 152 -4.60 -17.30 5.20
N PRO A 153 -3.94 -18.14 6.03
CA PRO A 153 -3.18 -17.64 7.19
C PRO A 153 -1.94 -16.82 6.83
N SER A 154 -1.39 -17.04 5.65
CA SER A 154 -0.21 -16.33 5.15
C SER A 154 -0.54 -14.98 4.49
N ARG A 155 -1.83 -14.62 4.40
CA ARG A 155 -2.30 -13.35 3.85
C ARG A 155 -1.84 -12.17 4.69
N ARG A 156 -1.44 -11.10 4.01
CA ARG A 156 -0.87 -9.88 4.61
C ARG A 156 -1.68 -8.64 4.31
N LEU A 157 -2.48 -8.65 3.24
CA LEU A 157 -3.31 -7.50 2.87
C LEU A 157 -4.77 -7.76 3.21
N PRO A 158 -5.54 -6.74 3.62
CA PRO A 158 -6.99 -6.83 3.71
C PRO A 158 -7.65 -7.19 2.37
N ILE A 159 -8.82 -7.80 2.43
CA ILE A 159 -9.69 -8.02 1.26
C ILE A 159 -10.96 -7.22 1.47
N VAL A 160 -11.25 -6.32 0.55
CA VAL A 160 -12.48 -5.53 0.50
C VAL A 160 -13.45 -6.26 -0.44
N VAL A 161 -14.55 -6.76 0.10
CA VAL A 161 -15.56 -7.49 -0.68
C VAL A 161 -16.84 -6.67 -0.74
N GLU A 162 -17.26 -6.33 -1.96
CA GLU A 162 -18.56 -5.75 -2.23
C GLU A 162 -19.41 -6.71 -3.07
N THR A 163 -20.55 -7.14 -2.55
CA THR A 163 -21.56 -7.80 -3.39
C THR A 163 -22.36 -6.74 -4.14
N THR A 164 -22.35 -6.77 -5.48
CA THR A 164 -22.99 -5.73 -6.33
C THR A 164 -24.23 -6.22 -7.07
N ILE A 165 -24.67 -7.45 -6.80
CA ILE A 165 -25.86 -8.05 -7.40
C ILE A 165 -27.09 -7.16 -7.16
N GLY A 166 -27.76 -6.76 -8.26
CA GLY A 166 -28.97 -5.94 -8.19
C GLY A 166 -28.76 -4.49 -7.79
N LYS A 167 -27.51 -4.00 -7.69
CA LYS A 167 -27.21 -2.60 -7.38
C LYS A 167 -27.13 -1.73 -8.64
N SER A 168 -27.61 -0.50 -8.53
CA SER A 168 -27.46 0.54 -9.56
C SER A 168 -26.09 1.22 -9.54
N GLN A 169 -25.40 1.21 -8.39
CA GLN A 169 -24.11 1.84 -8.21
C GLN A 169 -23.19 0.97 -7.34
N GLU A 170 -21.93 0.88 -7.75
CA GLU A 170 -20.86 0.19 -7.04
C GLU A 170 -20.07 1.22 -6.22
N ILE A 171 -19.67 0.83 -5.01
CA ILE A 171 -18.89 1.67 -4.07
C ILE A 171 -17.39 1.48 -4.36
N THR A 172 -17.00 0.23 -4.59
CA THR A 172 -15.63 -0.20 -4.82
C THR A 172 -15.24 -0.12 -6.29
N GLY A 173 -15.34 1.08 -6.85
CA GLY A 173 -15.01 1.33 -8.26
C GLY A 173 -13.50 1.29 -8.55
N ALA A 174 -13.16 1.32 -9.85
CA ALA A 174 -11.77 1.20 -10.32
C ALA A 174 -10.83 2.28 -9.75
N ALA A 175 -11.36 3.48 -9.44
CA ALA A 175 -10.58 4.53 -8.79
C ALA A 175 -10.10 4.10 -7.40
N LEU A 176 -11.00 3.55 -6.58
CA LEU A 176 -10.65 3.07 -5.25
C LEU A 176 -9.67 1.89 -5.32
N ALA A 177 -9.86 0.95 -6.25
CA ALA A 177 -8.94 -0.17 -6.45
C ALA A 177 -7.50 0.30 -6.74
N LYS A 178 -7.33 1.31 -7.62
CA LYS A 178 -6.02 1.89 -7.91
C LYS A 178 -5.38 2.57 -6.70
N GLU A 179 -6.15 3.26 -5.89
CA GLU A 179 -5.64 3.93 -4.69
C GLU A 179 -5.26 2.95 -3.59
N LEU A 180 -5.91 1.79 -3.55
CA LEU A 180 -5.61 0.67 -2.66
C LEU A 180 -4.60 -0.31 -3.24
N ALA A 181 -4.00 -0.02 -4.40
CA ALA A 181 -3.00 -0.89 -5.02
C ALA A 181 -1.83 -1.17 -4.05
N GLY A 182 -1.59 -2.44 -3.75
CA GLY A 182 -0.57 -2.86 -2.79
C GLY A 182 -0.94 -2.64 -1.31
N ILE A 183 -2.13 -2.12 -1.02
CA ILE A 183 -2.67 -1.90 0.32
C ILE A 183 -3.76 -2.94 0.63
N ALA A 184 -4.67 -3.22 -0.30
CA ALA A 184 -5.75 -4.18 -0.15
C ALA A 184 -6.14 -4.81 -1.49
N HIS A 185 -6.73 -6.00 -1.43
CA HIS A 185 -7.43 -6.59 -2.57
C HIS A 185 -8.85 -6.04 -2.63
N VAL A 186 -9.30 -5.63 -3.81
CA VAL A 186 -10.67 -5.16 -4.02
C VAL A 186 -11.41 -6.19 -4.85
N VAL A 187 -12.51 -6.71 -4.31
CA VAL A 187 -13.27 -7.81 -4.89
C VAL A 187 -14.73 -7.40 -5.01
N GLN A 188 -15.31 -7.63 -6.18
CA GLN A 188 -16.73 -7.48 -6.40
C GLN A 188 -17.36 -8.83 -6.70
N VAL A 189 -18.37 -9.19 -5.91
CA VAL A 189 -19.18 -10.39 -6.11
C VAL A 189 -20.41 -10.01 -6.94
N ARG A 190 -20.43 -10.48 -8.20
CA ARG A 190 -21.42 -10.07 -9.21
C ARG A 190 -22.47 -11.13 -9.54
N SER A 191 -22.41 -12.32 -8.94
CA SER A 191 -23.41 -13.36 -9.15
C SER A 191 -23.88 -14.01 -7.85
N ASN A 192 -25.15 -14.43 -7.83
CA ASN A 192 -25.73 -15.15 -6.70
C ASN A 192 -24.96 -16.44 -6.41
N ALA A 193 -24.47 -17.15 -7.45
CA ALA A 193 -23.68 -18.36 -7.29
C ALA A 193 -22.37 -18.10 -6.51
N ALA A 194 -21.66 -17.01 -6.83
CA ALA A 194 -20.45 -16.63 -6.12
C ALA A 194 -20.74 -16.22 -4.65
N GLU A 195 -21.81 -15.48 -4.41
CA GLU A 195 -22.22 -15.09 -3.04
C GLU A 195 -22.60 -16.32 -2.19
N VAL A 196 -23.41 -17.24 -2.74
CA VAL A 196 -23.84 -18.47 -2.07
C VAL A 196 -22.63 -19.33 -1.74
N ALA A 197 -21.80 -19.62 -2.73
CA ALA A 197 -20.59 -20.42 -2.58
C ALA A 197 -19.63 -19.87 -1.52
N PHE A 198 -19.43 -18.54 -1.51
CA PHE A 198 -18.61 -17.88 -0.49
C PHE A 198 -19.20 -18.10 0.91
N ASN A 199 -20.49 -17.86 1.09
CA ASN A 199 -21.15 -17.94 2.40
C ASN A 199 -21.30 -19.39 2.91
N GLU A 200 -21.47 -20.36 2.01
CA GLU A 200 -21.53 -21.79 2.35
C GLU A 200 -20.25 -22.30 2.99
N PHE A 201 -19.09 -21.80 2.54
CA PHE A 201 -17.79 -22.10 3.16
C PHE A 201 -17.78 -21.79 4.67
N TYR A 202 -18.50 -20.75 5.08
CA TYR A 202 -18.59 -20.31 6.47
C TYR A 202 -19.78 -20.91 7.25
N GLY A 203 -20.68 -21.63 6.57
CA GLY A 203 -21.96 -22.08 7.14
C GLY A 203 -22.88 -20.95 7.61
N ALA A 204 -22.60 -19.70 7.22
CA ALA A 204 -23.32 -18.51 7.64
C ALA A 204 -23.10 -17.36 6.65
N ARG A 205 -24.08 -16.44 6.56
CA ARG A 205 -23.95 -15.24 5.72
C ARG A 205 -22.86 -14.32 6.28
N LYS A 206 -21.76 -14.17 5.55
CA LYS A 206 -20.63 -13.28 5.83
C LYS A 206 -20.64 -12.05 4.94
N ILE A 207 -20.90 -12.24 3.65
CA ILE A 207 -21.04 -11.16 2.67
C ILE A 207 -22.48 -11.10 2.19
N SER A 208 -22.94 -9.91 1.83
CA SER A 208 -24.23 -9.71 1.19
C SER A 208 -24.29 -8.38 0.45
N ALA A 209 -25.30 -8.21 -0.39
CA ALA A 209 -25.56 -6.95 -1.09
C ALA A 209 -25.98 -5.78 -0.18
N GLY A 210 -25.91 -5.89 1.16
CA GLY A 210 -26.28 -4.84 2.12
C GLY A 210 -25.11 -4.05 2.72
N TRP A 211 -23.87 -4.50 2.52
CA TRP A 211 -22.67 -3.85 3.08
C TRP A 211 -21.42 -4.14 2.24
N VAL A 212 -20.34 -3.41 2.51
CA VAL A 212 -18.97 -3.79 2.07
C VAL A 212 -18.30 -4.48 3.24
N THR A 213 -17.81 -5.71 3.07
CA THR A 213 -17.10 -6.44 4.13
C THR A 213 -15.60 -6.35 3.92
N VAL A 214 -14.86 -6.00 4.96
CA VAL A 214 -13.41 -6.05 4.98
C VAL A 214 -12.94 -7.26 5.79
N PHE A 215 -12.23 -8.16 5.13
CA PHE A 215 -11.54 -9.27 5.76
C PHE A 215 -10.10 -8.86 6.07
N TRP A 216 -9.83 -8.59 7.34
CA TRP A 216 -8.50 -8.23 7.82
C TRP A 216 -7.56 -9.46 7.85
N PRO A 217 -6.26 -9.30 7.60
CA PRO A 217 -5.30 -10.40 7.74
C PRO A 217 -5.12 -10.82 9.22
N GLY A 218 -4.57 -12.01 9.45
CA GLY A 218 -4.19 -12.45 10.80
C GLY A 218 -5.35 -12.87 11.72
N GLY A 219 -6.48 -13.30 11.16
CA GLY A 219 -7.62 -13.83 11.94
C GLY A 219 -8.41 -12.77 12.71
N ILE A 220 -8.20 -11.50 12.41
CA ILE A 220 -9.01 -10.39 12.93
C ILE A 220 -10.43 -10.52 12.35
N LYS A 221 -11.45 -10.28 13.21
CA LYS A 221 -12.85 -10.39 12.81
C LYS A 221 -13.15 -9.47 11.60
N PRO A 222 -13.92 -9.94 10.60
CA PRO A 222 -14.35 -9.09 9.51
C PRO A 222 -15.18 -7.91 9.99
N GLU A 223 -15.05 -6.79 9.29
CA GLU A 223 -15.75 -5.55 9.57
C GLU A 223 -16.68 -5.18 8.41
N ASN A 224 -17.86 -4.64 8.72
CA ASN A 224 -18.86 -4.27 7.72
C ASN A 224 -19.01 -2.76 7.66
N PHE A 225 -18.96 -2.24 6.45
CA PHE A 225 -19.12 -0.83 6.13
C PHE A 225 -20.46 -0.59 5.44
N PHE A 226 -21.14 0.49 5.83
CA PHE A 226 -22.35 0.92 5.16
C PHE A 226 -22.06 1.40 3.75
N GLN A 227 -23.05 1.24 2.88
CA GLN A 227 -22.89 1.32 1.43
C GLN A 227 -22.65 2.72 0.84
N GLN A 228 -22.47 3.73 1.68
CA GLN A 228 -22.38 5.12 1.23
C GLN A 228 -21.01 5.75 1.49
N ASP A 229 -20.06 5.00 2.06
CA ASP A 229 -18.84 5.60 2.59
C ASP A 229 -17.55 5.01 2.00
N ALA A 230 -17.42 5.12 0.67
CA ALA A 230 -16.19 4.75 -0.04
C ALA A 230 -14.97 5.55 0.46
N ASP A 231 -15.20 6.79 0.88
CA ASP A 231 -14.15 7.69 1.35
C ASP A 231 -13.59 7.26 2.71
N GLU A 232 -14.47 7.02 3.69
CA GLU A 232 -14.04 6.51 5.00
C GLU A 232 -13.42 5.12 4.88
N LEU A 233 -14.01 4.22 4.08
CA LEU A 233 -13.43 2.90 3.82
C LEU A 233 -11.98 3.02 3.28
N GLY A 234 -11.78 3.87 2.26
CA GLY A 234 -10.46 4.12 1.69
C GLY A 234 -9.49 4.69 2.74
N LYS A 235 -9.92 5.70 3.50
CA LYS A 235 -9.10 6.30 4.56
C LYS A 235 -8.73 5.29 5.65
N GLN A 236 -9.65 4.43 6.07
CA GLN A 236 -9.37 3.43 7.11
C GLN A 236 -8.37 2.37 6.64
N LEU A 237 -8.49 1.90 5.39
CA LEU A 237 -7.53 0.96 4.81
C LEU A 237 -6.15 1.57 4.64
N ILE A 238 -6.08 2.83 4.18
CA ILE A 238 -4.83 3.59 4.09
C ILE A 238 -4.23 3.79 5.49
N ALA A 239 -5.05 4.14 6.48
CA ALA A 239 -4.61 4.30 7.87
C ALA A 239 -4.03 3.00 8.44
N ALA A 240 -4.68 1.87 8.17
CA ALA A 240 -4.22 0.54 8.56
C ALA A 240 -2.86 0.21 7.92
N SER A 241 -2.68 0.50 6.62
CA SER A 241 -1.39 0.35 5.94
C SER A 241 -0.29 1.19 6.59
N VAL A 242 -0.57 2.48 6.84
CA VAL A 242 0.38 3.39 7.50
C VAL A 242 0.76 2.86 8.89
N GLY A 243 -0.21 2.38 9.67
CA GLY A 243 0.03 1.73 10.96
C GLY A 243 0.92 0.49 10.86
N ALA A 244 0.68 -0.37 9.85
CA ALA A 244 1.49 -1.56 9.60
C ALA A 244 2.93 -1.21 9.19
N LEU A 245 3.14 -0.16 8.38
CA LEU A 245 4.46 0.33 7.99
C LEU A 245 5.26 0.88 9.17
N ALA A 246 4.62 1.55 10.12
CA ALA A 246 5.28 2.02 11.33
C ALA A 246 5.90 0.84 12.10
N ASN A 247 5.16 -0.26 12.23
CA ASN A 247 5.62 -1.49 12.87
C ASN A 247 6.77 -2.16 12.11
N LEU A 248 6.73 -2.16 10.77
CA LEU A 248 7.81 -2.68 9.93
C LEU A 248 9.10 -1.84 10.06
N SER A 249 8.98 -0.50 10.12
CA SER A 249 10.15 0.38 10.30
C SER A 249 10.83 0.20 11.66
N LEU A 250 10.05 -0.03 12.73
CA LEU A 250 10.57 -0.31 14.07
C LEU A 250 11.27 -1.67 14.12
N ALA A 251 10.74 -2.68 13.42
CA ALA A 251 11.36 -4.01 13.34
C ALA A 251 12.68 -3.99 12.55
N LEU A 252 12.76 -3.20 11.47
CA LEU A 252 14.00 -2.98 10.70
C LEU A 252 15.04 -2.23 11.53
N SER A 253 14.65 -1.15 12.23
CA SER A 253 15.56 -0.38 13.10
C SER A 253 16.18 -1.25 14.20
N LYS A 254 15.38 -2.11 14.85
CA LYS A 254 15.89 -3.07 15.85
C LYS A 254 16.88 -4.09 15.26
N LYS A 255 16.67 -4.53 14.02
CA LYS A 255 17.61 -5.44 13.34
C LYS A 255 18.92 -4.76 12.96
N THR A 256 18.87 -3.49 12.54
CA THR A 256 20.09 -2.73 12.22
C THR A 256 20.94 -2.48 13.47
N VAL A 257 20.32 -2.10 14.59
CA VAL A 257 21.03 -1.92 15.88
C VAL A 257 21.62 -3.24 16.40
N ALA A 258 20.91 -4.37 16.22
CA ALA A 258 21.42 -5.68 16.60
C ALA A 258 22.58 -6.18 15.71
N GLN A 259 22.72 -5.67 14.47
CA GLN A 259 23.84 -6.00 13.58
C GLN A 259 25.08 -5.12 13.82
N GLU A 260 24.91 -3.92 14.38
CA GLU A 260 26.03 -3.06 14.80
C GLU A 260 26.60 -3.44 16.19
N GLN A 261 25.87 -4.18 17.01
CA GLN A 261 26.31 -4.62 18.35
C GLN A 261 26.91 -6.05 18.39
N VAL A 262 27.62 -6.48 17.35
CA VAL A 262 28.50 -7.66 17.50
C VAL A 262 29.75 -7.19 18.26
N PRO A 263 30.04 -7.70 19.47
CA PRO A 263 31.21 -7.26 20.22
C PRO A 263 32.48 -7.71 19.49
N SER A 264 33.40 -6.77 19.26
CA SER A 264 34.79 -7.06 18.92
C SER A 264 35.37 -7.89 20.06
N LYS A 265 35.51 -9.21 19.86
CA LYS A 265 36.27 -10.03 20.80
C LYS A 265 37.72 -9.58 20.77
N ASP A 266 38.19 -9.19 21.94
CA ASP A 266 39.58 -8.93 22.29
C ASP A 266 40.50 -10.02 21.76
N LEU A 267 41.48 -9.61 20.94
CA LEU A 267 42.69 -10.38 20.68
C LEU A 267 43.79 -9.83 21.59
N SER A 268 43.72 -10.19 22.87
CA SER A 268 44.89 -10.17 23.75
C SER A 268 45.67 -11.47 23.54
N HIS A 269 46.70 -11.42 22.70
CA HIS A 269 47.76 -12.42 22.72
C HIS A 269 48.77 -12.03 23.80
N GLU A 270 48.85 -12.87 24.84
CA GLU A 270 49.99 -12.95 25.75
C GLU A 270 51.28 -13.22 24.96
N VAL A 271 52.34 -12.50 25.35
CA VAL A 271 53.75 -12.84 25.10
C VAL A 271 54.40 -13.07 26.45
#